data_AF-A0A453DSI7-F1
#
_entry.id   AF-A0A453DSI7-F1
#
_cell.length_a   1.000
_cell.length_b   1.000
_cell.length_c   1.000
_cell.angle_alpha   90.00
_cell.angle_beta   90.00
_cell.angle_gamma   90.00
#
_symmetry.space_group_name_H-M   'P 1'
#
loop_
_entity.id
_entity.type
_entity.pdbx_description
1 polymer ?
#
loop_
_entity_poly.entity_id
_entity_poly.type
_entity_poly.pdbx_seq_one_letter_code
_entity_poly.pdbx_strand_id
1 'polypeptide(L)'
;MEVVLSAAAGDLISRSFSFLIGRYSEVSCSKEKHAERLQQLLLRAQTVVEEADGRYITNSGMLLQLKMLARAMYHGYHALDTFKCNQLVREGTKEVMSSGSFASYLATPLKRFRANAGVSNHQVDNNSDLQDALLNLETVVSNITEFVILLGGCEPMFRRPYDTYLYVDNCMFGRWTEKQQVINFLLQRNPRASPSVLPIIGGYLVGKKTLVAHVCNDEKVRSYFSSILHFNGDNFHMVETERCTGRVLVVVKFVSEVNDEDWKSFYRAVTSISTESKVIIISRMESLTRYGSVKPIHLSRLPDEEYSYLFKALAFGSAHGEDHPKLTLLAGEFIKLLDGSFVAAYSLTNGLRTNLSLQFWLSLLKRYKNVTKNNLSMFGEHPSDRFKKRCAVDFTNFLPSPAAPLHLMPPRTEARKLPKIRIGEIIENPSLRPKGDFVLVTWESQIPPYTEFSYHVPYCAQQQPKTTLRRKHEATISL
;
A
#
# COMPACT_ATOMS: atom_id res chain seq x y z
N MET A 1 49.04 50.75 -13.00
CA MET A 1 47.72 50.55 -13.65
C MET A 1 47.13 49.18 -13.30
N GLU A 2 47.94 48.12 -13.19
CA GLU A 2 47.48 46.76 -12.85
C GLU A 2 46.86 46.60 -11.45
N VAL A 3 47.38 47.29 -10.42
CA VAL A 3 46.87 47.17 -9.03
C VAL A 3 45.44 47.72 -8.89
N VAL A 4 45.09 48.77 -9.64
CA VAL A 4 43.75 49.38 -9.61
C VAL A 4 42.73 48.52 -10.36
N LEU A 5 43.13 47.89 -11.47
CA LEU A 5 42.30 46.93 -12.21
C LEU A 5 42.04 45.66 -11.39
N SER A 6 43.03 45.17 -10.64
CA SER A 6 42.87 44.02 -9.73
C SER A 6 41.92 44.32 -8.57
N ALA A 7 42.00 45.52 -7.97
CA ALA A 7 41.11 45.95 -6.90
C ALA A 7 39.66 46.12 -7.39
N ALA A 8 39.46 46.71 -8.57
CA ALA A 8 38.15 46.87 -9.18
C ALA A 8 37.52 45.52 -9.57
N ALA A 9 38.30 44.58 -10.11
CA ALA A 9 37.85 43.22 -10.39
C ALA A 9 37.50 42.46 -9.10
N GLY A 10 38.29 42.61 -8.04
CA GLY A 10 38.02 42.01 -6.72
C GLY A 10 36.72 42.51 -6.08
N ASP A 11 36.42 43.81 -6.15
CA ASP A 11 35.17 44.39 -5.64
C ASP A 11 33.95 43.92 -6.46
N LEU A 12 34.08 43.85 -7.79
CA LEU A 12 32.99 43.38 -8.66
C LEU A 12 32.66 41.90 -8.44
N ILE A 13 33.68 41.07 -8.22
CA ILE A 13 33.54 39.66 -7.85
C ILE A 13 32.93 39.52 -6.45
N SER A 14 33.38 40.32 -5.48
CA SER A 14 32.82 40.30 -4.11
C SER A 14 31.34 40.70 -4.07
N ARG A 15 30.94 41.73 -4.82
CA ARG A 15 29.54 42.16 -4.93
C ARG A 15 28.65 41.15 -5.63
N SER A 16 29.17 40.47 -6.65
CA SER A 16 28.42 39.39 -7.32
C SER A 16 28.26 38.17 -6.42
N PHE A 17 29.29 37.79 -5.65
CA PHE A 17 29.14 36.76 -4.61
C PHE A 17 28.16 37.17 -3.50
N SER A 18 28.23 38.41 -3.02
CA SER A 18 27.33 38.92 -1.97
C SER A 18 25.88 38.97 -2.44
N PHE A 19 25.64 39.34 -3.71
CA PHE A 19 24.31 39.30 -4.32
C PHE A 19 23.77 37.87 -4.48
N LEU A 20 24.63 36.94 -4.91
CA LEU A 20 24.25 35.52 -5.01
C LEU A 20 23.99 34.91 -3.63
N ILE A 21 24.79 35.23 -2.62
CA ILE A 21 24.59 34.81 -1.23
C ILE A 21 23.32 35.41 -0.66
N GLY A 22 23.05 36.70 -0.90
CA GLY A 22 21.82 37.38 -0.48
C GLY A 22 20.58 36.75 -1.08
N ARG A 23 20.56 36.55 -2.41
CA ARG A 23 19.44 35.87 -3.08
C ARG A 23 19.27 34.41 -2.65
N TYR A 24 20.36 33.70 -2.42
CA TYR A 24 20.31 32.32 -1.94
C TYR A 24 19.76 32.25 -0.51
N SER A 25 20.15 33.19 0.36
CA SER A 25 19.69 33.29 1.76
C SER A 25 18.20 33.67 1.83
N GLU A 26 17.74 34.61 0.99
CA GLU A 26 16.32 34.97 0.92
C GLU A 26 15.44 33.82 0.42
N VAL A 27 15.90 33.08 -0.61
CA VAL A 27 15.16 31.94 -1.18
C VAL A 27 15.13 30.75 -0.20
N SER A 28 16.21 30.48 0.52
CA SER A 28 16.23 29.42 1.55
C SER A 28 15.35 29.77 2.74
N CYS A 29 15.43 31.00 3.25
CA CYS A 29 14.59 31.49 4.35
C CYS A 29 13.09 31.46 3.98
N SER A 30 12.73 31.80 2.74
CA SER A 30 11.33 31.72 2.26
C SER A 30 10.82 30.28 2.22
N LYS A 31 11.65 29.34 1.76
CA LYS A 31 11.30 27.92 1.67
C LYS A 31 11.10 27.25 3.03
N GLU A 32 11.95 27.58 4.00
CA GLU A 32 11.81 27.11 5.38
C GLU A 32 10.48 27.58 5.98
N LYS A 33 10.12 28.86 5.79
CA LYS A 33 8.81 29.39 6.22
C LYS A 33 7.64 28.66 5.56
N HIS A 34 7.72 28.36 4.27
CA HIS A 34 6.69 27.59 3.57
C HIS A 34 6.58 26.16 4.12
N ALA A 35 7.70 25.50 4.41
CA ALA A 35 7.72 24.17 4.99
C ALA A 35 7.14 24.14 6.41
N GLU A 36 7.51 25.10 7.27
CA GLU A 36 6.94 25.27 8.62
C GLU A 36 5.43 25.50 8.56
N ARG A 37 4.97 26.38 7.66
CA ARG A 37 3.55 26.65 7.46
C ARG A 37 2.80 25.40 6.99
N LEU A 38 3.36 24.67 6.04
CA LEU A 38 2.79 23.42 5.55
C LEU A 38 2.69 22.39 6.67
N GLN A 39 3.72 22.24 7.51
CA GLN A 39 3.73 21.32 8.65
C GLN A 39 2.61 21.65 9.66
N GLN A 40 2.40 22.93 9.97
CA GLN A 40 1.28 23.36 10.84
C GLN A 40 -0.09 23.00 10.25
N LEU A 41 -0.28 23.22 8.95
CA LEU A 41 -1.53 22.90 8.27
C LEU A 41 -1.76 21.39 8.18
N LEU A 42 -0.70 20.60 7.97
CA LEU A 42 -0.77 19.14 7.95
C LEU A 42 -1.22 18.58 9.29
N LEU A 43 -0.69 19.11 10.41
CA LEU A 43 -1.13 18.72 11.76
C LEU A 43 -2.63 18.99 11.96
N ARG A 44 -3.10 20.17 11.52
CA ARG A 44 -4.52 20.52 11.60
C ARG A 44 -5.38 19.60 10.71
N ALA A 45 -4.95 19.34 9.48
CA ALA A 45 -5.66 18.47 8.55
C ALA A 45 -5.74 17.04 9.09
N GLN A 46 -4.63 16.50 9.61
CA GLN A 46 -4.59 15.17 10.22
C GLN A 46 -5.54 15.08 11.40
N THR A 47 -5.53 16.05 12.32
CA THR A 47 -6.44 16.09 13.47
C THR A 47 -7.90 15.99 13.02
N VAL A 48 -8.28 16.72 11.97
CA VAL A 48 -9.65 16.70 11.44
C VAL A 48 -9.98 15.38 10.74
N VAL A 49 -9.04 14.79 9.99
CA VAL A 49 -9.22 13.48 9.35
C VAL A 49 -9.39 12.37 10.40
N GLU A 50 -8.56 12.38 11.44
CA GLU A 50 -8.64 11.42 12.56
C GLU A 50 -9.96 11.55 13.31
N GLU A 51 -10.42 12.78 13.57
CA GLU A 51 -11.71 13.00 14.21
C GLU A 51 -12.88 12.56 13.33
N ALA A 52 -12.77 12.76 12.01
CA ALA A 52 -13.78 12.36 11.05
C ALA A 52 -13.88 10.83 10.88
N ASP A 53 -12.77 10.10 10.96
CA ASP A 53 -12.78 8.63 10.90
C ASP A 53 -13.51 8.01 12.11
N GLY A 54 -13.52 8.72 13.24
CA GLY A 54 -14.19 8.28 14.46
C GLY A 54 -15.67 8.67 14.58
N ARG A 55 -16.33 9.11 13.50
CA ARG A 55 -17.75 9.53 13.52
C ARG A 55 -18.55 8.91 12.38
N TYR A 56 -19.85 8.76 12.59
CA TYR A 56 -20.78 8.33 11.53
C TYR A 56 -21.15 9.52 10.63
N ILE A 57 -20.59 9.55 9.41
CA ILE A 57 -20.82 10.61 8.43
C ILE A 57 -21.80 10.11 7.36
N THR A 58 -23.02 10.62 7.41
CA THR A 58 -24.10 10.25 6.48
C THR A 58 -24.20 11.19 5.28
N ASN A 59 -23.77 12.45 5.43
CA ASN A 59 -23.84 13.46 4.39
C ASN A 59 -22.76 13.22 3.32
N SER A 60 -23.18 13.06 2.06
CA SER A 60 -22.28 12.79 0.92
C SER A 60 -21.34 13.96 0.60
N GLY A 61 -21.77 15.20 0.83
CA GLY A 61 -20.94 16.40 0.68
C GLY A 61 -19.81 16.44 1.70
N MET A 62 -20.10 16.09 2.97
CA MET A 62 -19.08 15.97 4.02
C MET A 62 -18.05 14.87 3.68
N LEU A 63 -18.51 13.71 3.17
CA LEU A 63 -17.60 12.65 2.71
C LEU A 63 -16.68 13.13 1.57
N LEU A 64 -17.19 13.95 0.65
CA LEU A 64 -16.39 14.53 -0.43
C LEU A 64 -15.36 15.52 0.12
N GLN A 65 -15.75 16.40 1.05
CA GLN A 65 -14.84 17.35 1.71
C GLN A 65 -13.72 16.61 2.45
N LEU A 66 -14.05 15.55 3.20
CA LEU A 66 -13.07 14.71 3.88
C LEU A 66 -12.08 14.05 2.90
N LYS A 67 -12.59 13.56 1.77
CA LYS A 67 -11.74 12.97 0.71
C LYS A 67 -10.80 14.01 0.09
N MET A 68 -11.27 15.24 -0.14
CA MET A 68 -10.44 16.34 -0.63
C MET A 68 -9.35 16.74 0.37
N LEU A 69 -9.72 16.85 1.66
CA LEU A 69 -8.79 17.16 2.75
C LEU A 69 -7.69 16.11 2.88
N ALA A 70 -8.06 14.83 2.91
CA ALA A 70 -7.09 13.75 3.00
C ALA A 70 -6.13 13.74 1.80
N ARG A 71 -6.63 13.94 0.58
CA ARG A 71 -5.78 14.02 -0.61
C ARG A 71 -4.79 15.18 -0.54
N ALA A 72 -5.24 16.37 -0.15
CA ALA A 72 -4.37 17.53 0.03
C ALA A 72 -3.33 17.29 1.14
N MET A 73 -3.73 16.63 2.22
CA MET A 73 -2.86 16.25 3.33
C MET A 73 -1.74 15.29 2.87
N TYR A 74 -2.06 14.20 2.18
CA TYR A 74 -1.03 13.26 1.71
C TYR A 74 -0.11 13.88 0.64
N HIS A 75 -0.65 14.74 -0.22
CA HIS A 75 0.17 15.53 -1.14
C HIS A 75 1.14 16.44 -0.39
N GLY A 76 0.68 17.12 0.67
CA GLY A 76 1.53 17.92 1.54
C GLY A 76 2.62 17.12 2.25
N TYR A 77 2.30 15.93 2.79
CA TYR A 77 3.31 15.03 3.36
C TYR A 77 4.36 14.62 2.33
N HIS A 78 3.93 14.26 1.12
CA HIS A 78 4.84 13.90 0.04
C HIS A 78 5.78 15.06 -0.35
N ALA A 79 5.24 16.28 -0.48
CA ALA A 79 6.02 17.46 -0.81
C ALA A 79 7.01 17.83 0.30
N LEU A 80 6.59 17.76 1.57
CA LEU A 80 7.43 18.04 2.73
C LEU A 80 8.58 17.04 2.84
N ASP A 81 8.30 15.74 2.68
CA ASP A 81 9.33 14.69 2.68
C ASP A 81 10.37 14.90 1.57
N THR A 82 9.89 15.24 0.37
CA THR A 82 10.75 15.51 -0.79
C THR A 82 11.63 16.74 -0.54
N PHE A 83 11.07 17.81 0.04
CA PHE A 83 11.81 19.01 0.42
C PHE A 83 12.92 18.70 1.45
N LYS A 84 12.56 18.05 2.58
CA LYS A 84 13.51 17.69 3.65
C LYS A 84 14.64 16.79 3.14
N CYS A 85 14.31 15.77 2.34
CA CYS A 85 15.31 14.87 1.77
C CYS A 85 16.31 15.61 0.87
N ASN A 86 15.84 16.55 0.05
CA ASN A 86 16.71 17.32 -0.84
C ASN A 86 17.63 18.28 -0.07
N GLN A 87 17.14 18.89 1.01
CA GLN A 87 17.96 19.74 1.88
C GLN A 87 19.13 18.93 2.47
N LEU A 88 18.84 17.74 2.99
CA LEU A 88 19.84 16.87 3.60
C LEU A 88 20.85 16.30 2.57
N VAL A 89 20.43 16.05 1.33
CA VAL A 89 21.36 15.69 0.25
C VAL A 89 22.32 16.84 -0.09
N ARG A 90 21.82 18.09 -0.10
CA ARG A 90 22.65 19.28 -0.37
C ARG A 90 23.62 19.61 0.79
N GLU A 91 23.19 19.41 2.02
CA GLU A 91 24.03 19.62 3.20
C GLU A 91 25.07 18.49 3.34
N GLY A 92 24.66 17.24 3.10
CA GLY A 92 25.51 16.05 3.14
C GLY A 92 26.56 15.97 2.03
N THR A 93 26.43 16.72 0.92
CA THR A 93 27.47 16.80 -0.12
C THR A 93 28.82 17.36 0.36
N LYS A 94 28.91 17.91 1.58
CA LYS A 94 30.19 18.31 2.18
C LYS A 94 30.97 17.19 2.89
N GLU A 95 30.32 16.09 3.29
CA GLU A 95 30.98 14.97 4.02
C GLU A 95 30.83 13.59 3.35
N VAL A 96 29.90 13.42 2.40
CA VAL A 96 29.44 12.09 1.96
C VAL A 96 30.22 11.50 0.76
N MET A 97 31.27 12.16 0.26
CA MET A 97 32.13 11.58 -0.80
C MET A 97 32.91 10.32 -0.38
N SER A 98 32.89 9.90 0.89
CA SER A 98 33.68 8.76 1.39
C SER A 98 32.98 7.39 1.36
N SER A 99 31.72 7.27 0.94
CA SER A 99 31.06 5.94 0.81
C SER A 99 30.52 5.71 -0.60
N GLY A 100 31.37 5.20 -1.49
CA GLY A 100 31.07 4.93 -2.90
C GLY A 100 29.90 3.96 -3.16
N SER A 101 29.37 3.27 -2.14
CA SER A 101 28.20 2.40 -2.28
C SER A 101 26.89 3.18 -2.32
N PHE A 102 26.71 4.19 -1.47
CA PHE A 102 25.42 4.89 -1.30
C PHE A 102 25.09 5.83 -2.47
N ALA A 103 26.12 6.47 -3.04
CA ALA A 103 25.97 7.36 -4.19
C ALA A 103 25.45 6.63 -5.44
N SER A 104 25.86 5.37 -5.68
CA SER A 104 25.39 4.59 -6.83
C SER A 104 23.90 4.24 -6.78
N TYR A 105 23.33 4.04 -5.58
CA TYR A 105 21.90 3.78 -5.39
C TYR A 105 21.05 5.05 -5.50
N LEU A 106 21.63 6.21 -5.17
CA LEU A 106 20.98 7.52 -5.29
C LEU A 106 21.29 8.25 -6.61
N ALA A 107 22.20 7.74 -7.45
CA ALA A 107 22.63 8.36 -8.71
C ALA A 107 21.51 8.53 -9.75
N THR A 108 20.31 8.02 -9.45
CA THR A 108 19.07 8.40 -10.14
C THR A 108 18.10 9.04 -9.12
N PRO A 109 18.34 10.29 -8.70
CA PRO A 109 17.49 10.93 -7.71
C PRO A 109 16.12 11.18 -8.34
N LEU A 110 15.09 10.52 -7.82
CA LEU A 110 13.64 10.89 -7.74
C LEU A 110 12.91 11.49 -8.98
N LYS A 111 13.54 11.65 -10.14
CA LYS A 111 13.00 12.36 -11.32
C LYS A 111 11.99 11.60 -12.18
N ARG A 112 11.48 10.44 -11.74
CA ARG A 112 10.49 9.66 -12.51
C ARG A 112 9.34 9.16 -11.62
N PHE A 113 8.67 10.08 -10.94
CA PHE A 113 7.28 9.89 -10.54
C PHE A 113 6.36 10.37 -11.68
N ARG A 114 6.45 9.76 -12.87
CA ARG A 114 5.39 9.79 -13.89
C ARG A 114 5.50 8.56 -14.79
N ALA A 115 4.47 7.71 -14.77
CA ALA A 115 4.23 6.75 -15.84
C ALA A 115 3.43 7.45 -16.94
N ASN A 116 4.02 7.49 -18.15
CA ASN A 116 3.43 7.68 -19.47
C ASN A 116 2.25 8.67 -19.63
N ALA A 117 2.59 9.94 -19.84
CA ALA A 117 1.98 10.77 -20.88
C ALA A 117 3.11 11.50 -21.60
N GLY A 118 3.09 11.51 -22.93
CA GLY A 118 4.19 11.95 -23.78
C GLY A 118 4.62 13.41 -23.58
N VAL A 119 5.90 13.65 -23.86
CA VAL A 119 6.54 14.91 -24.24
C VAL A 119 6.58 16.03 -23.18
N SER A 120 7.69 16.11 -22.45
CA SER A 120 8.70 17.18 -22.56
C SER A 120 9.69 17.08 -21.39
N ASN A 121 10.99 17.11 -21.69
CA ASN A 121 12.05 17.28 -20.70
C ASN A 121 12.04 18.74 -20.21
N HIS A 122 11.21 19.05 -19.22
CA HIS A 122 11.42 20.24 -18.38
C HIS A 122 11.84 19.80 -16.98
N GLN A 123 12.95 20.38 -16.50
CA GLN A 123 13.32 20.35 -15.09
C GLN A 123 12.13 20.86 -14.27
N VAL A 124 11.39 19.96 -13.63
CA VAL A 124 10.39 20.35 -12.64
C VAL A 124 11.17 20.91 -11.45
N ASP A 125 11.01 22.20 -11.22
CA ASP A 125 11.61 22.93 -10.11
C ASP A 125 10.90 22.49 -8.83
N ASN A 126 11.53 21.70 -7.95
CA ASN A 126 10.91 21.19 -6.70
C ASN A 126 10.31 22.29 -5.80
N ASN A 127 10.65 23.56 -6.04
CA ASN A 127 10.00 24.71 -5.43
C ASN A 127 8.50 24.79 -5.78
N SER A 128 8.13 24.40 -7.00
CA SER A 128 6.73 24.36 -7.44
C SER A 128 5.93 23.38 -6.61
N ASP A 129 6.47 22.20 -6.30
CA ASP A 129 5.70 21.13 -5.64
C ASP A 129 5.41 21.46 -4.17
N LEU A 130 6.38 22.05 -3.44
CA LEU A 130 6.15 22.50 -2.06
C LEU A 130 5.13 23.64 -2.00
N GLN A 131 5.28 24.62 -2.89
CA GLN A 131 4.38 25.78 -2.94
C GLN A 131 2.98 25.40 -3.43
N ASP A 132 2.88 24.49 -4.41
CA ASP A 132 1.61 23.94 -4.91
C ASP A 132 0.91 23.12 -3.81
N ALA A 133 1.64 22.26 -3.10
CA ALA A 133 1.07 21.51 -1.98
C ALA A 133 0.58 22.43 -0.84
N LEU A 134 1.34 23.48 -0.52
CA LEU A 134 0.93 24.49 0.46
C LEU A 134 -0.34 25.22 0.01
N LEU A 135 -0.38 25.75 -1.22
CA LEU A 135 -1.53 26.48 -1.74
C LEU A 135 -2.78 25.60 -1.82
N ASN A 136 -2.62 24.34 -2.25
CA ASN A 136 -3.70 23.37 -2.28
C ASN A 136 -4.25 23.10 -0.86
N LEU A 137 -3.38 22.84 0.12
CA LEU A 137 -3.81 22.59 1.49
C LEU A 137 -4.44 23.83 2.14
N GLU A 138 -3.91 25.03 1.90
CA GLU A 138 -4.52 26.30 2.36
C GLU A 138 -5.92 26.49 1.78
N THR A 139 -6.11 26.19 0.49
CA THR A 139 -7.41 26.28 -0.19
C THR A 139 -8.43 25.30 0.39
N VAL A 140 -8.01 24.08 0.74
CA VAL A 140 -8.93 23.10 1.34
C VAL A 140 -9.20 23.42 2.81
N VAL A 141 -8.19 23.85 3.57
CA VAL A 141 -8.31 24.18 5.00
C VAL A 141 -9.11 25.47 5.22
N SER A 142 -9.09 26.44 4.30
CA SER A 142 -9.89 27.68 4.43
C SER A 142 -11.40 27.39 4.53
N ASN A 143 -11.85 26.30 3.91
CA ASN A 143 -13.25 25.88 3.89
C ASN A 143 -13.59 24.80 4.95
N ILE A 144 -12.66 24.45 5.84
CA ILE A 144 -12.83 23.33 6.78
C ILE A 144 -13.71 23.67 7.98
N THR A 145 -13.93 24.96 8.28
CA THR A 145 -14.63 25.40 9.49
C THR A 145 -16.07 24.90 9.53
N GLU A 146 -16.80 25.04 8.42
CA GLU A 146 -18.18 24.53 8.28
C GLU A 146 -18.20 22.99 8.41
N PHE A 147 -17.25 22.32 7.78
CA PHE A 147 -17.09 20.87 7.89
C PHE A 147 -16.90 20.42 9.34
N VAL A 148 -16.01 21.09 10.10
CA VAL A 148 -15.73 20.76 11.52
C VAL A 148 -16.96 21.00 12.40
N ILE A 149 -17.72 22.07 12.16
CA ILE A 149 -18.96 22.36 12.89
C ILE A 149 -19.99 21.25 12.65
N LEU A 150 -20.22 20.87 11.38
CA LEU A 150 -21.13 19.79 11.03
C LEU A 150 -20.66 18.45 11.59
N LEU A 151 -19.35 18.20 11.56
CA LEU A 151 -18.74 17.00 12.10
C LEU A 151 -19.00 16.84 13.61
N GLY A 152 -19.02 17.95 14.36
CA GLY A 152 -19.38 17.97 15.77
C GLY A 152 -20.78 17.41 16.06
N GLY A 153 -21.71 17.55 15.11
CA GLY A 153 -23.06 16.98 15.19
C GLY A 153 -23.17 15.51 14.75
N CYS A 154 -22.12 14.93 14.17
CA CYS A 154 -22.11 13.52 13.82
C CYS A 154 -21.88 12.64 15.06
N GLU A 155 -22.63 11.55 15.13
CA GLU A 155 -22.53 10.61 16.26
C GLU A 155 -21.15 9.93 16.31
N PRO A 156 -20.50 9.85 17.48
CA PRO A 156 -19.25 9.13 17.64
C PRO A 156 -19.37 7.63 17.34
N MET A 157 -18.37 7.07 16.68
CA MET A 157 -18.18 5.62 16.57
C MET A 157 -17.51 5.10 17.84
N PHE A 158 -17.88 3.91 18.30
CA PHE A 158 -17.19 3.25 19.41
C PHE A 158 -15.74 2.93 19.01
N ARG A 159 -14.77 3.58 19.65
CA ARG A 159 -13.34 3.37 19.42
C ARG A 159 -12.83 2.31 20.40
N ARG A 160 -12.32 1.18 19.89
CA ARG A 160 -11.49 0.30 20.74
C ARG A 160 -10.10 0.92 20.88
N PRO A 161 -9.45 0.85 22.06
CA PRO A 161 -8.14 1.48 22.30
C PRO A 161 -7.03 1.08 21.31
N TYR A 162 -7.19 -0.06 20.64
CA TYR A 162 -6.18 -0.66 19.74
C TYR A 162 -6.53 -0.55 18.24
N ASP A 163 -7.62 0.13 17.89
CA ASP A 163 -8.09 0.32 16.50
C ASP A 163 -7.66 1.67 15.90
N THR A 164 -6.92 2.49 16.65
CA THR A 164 -6.49 3.85 16.28
C THR A 164 -5.04 3.89 15.77
N TYR A 165 -4.72 4.98 15.06
CA TYR A 165 -3.44 5.40 14.44
C TYR A 165 -2.15 5.17 15.26
N LEU A 166 -2.23 4.76 16.53
CA LEU A 166 -1.12 4.25 17.34
C LEU A 166 -0.50 2.97 16.75
N TYR A 167 -1.31 2.12 16.09
CA TYR A 167 -0.85 0.92 15.39
C TYR A 167 -1.41 0.90 13.97
N VAL A 168 -0.77 1.62 13.05
CA VAL A 168 -1.16 1.66 11.63
C VAL A 168 -1.25 0.26 11.01
N ASP A 169 -0.54 -0.74 11.56
CA ASP A 169 -0.61 -2.13 11.13
C ASP A 169 -1.94 -2.84 11.41
N ASN A 170 -2.77 -2.27 12.29
CA ASN A 170 -4.01 -2.90 12.75
C ASN A 170 -5.27 -2.23 12.17
N CYS A 171 -5.13 -1.10 11.46
CA CYS A 171 -6.25 -0.33 10.95
C CYS A 171 -6.34 -0.36 9.42
N MET A 172 -7.57 -0.30 8.90
CA MET A 172 -7.80 -0.17 7.46
C MET A 172 -7.50 1.26 7.00
N PHE A 173 -6.29 1.46 6.46
CA PHE A 173 -5.85 2.75 5.95
C PHE A 173 -6.57 3.19 4.66
N GLY A 174 -6.91 4.48 4.55
CA GLY A 174 -7.29 5.11 3.28
C GLY A 174 -8.72 4.83 2.78
N ARG A 175 -9.56 4.14 3.56
CA ARG A 175 -10.88 3.63 3.10
C ARG A 175 -12.08 4.13 3.91
N TRP A 176 -11.93 5.22 4.65
CA TRP A 176 -13.00 5.78 5.48
C TRP A 176 -14.23 6.14 4.63
N THR A 177 -14.04 6.72 3.44
CA THR A 177 -15.17 7.14 2.58
C THR A 177 -16.00 5.94 2.14
N GLU A 178 -15.33 4.91 1.63
CA GLU A 178 -15.98 3.68 1.22
C GLU A 178 -16.60 2.94 2.42
N LYS A 179 -15.93 2.95 3.58
CA LYS A 179 -16.46 2.37 4.84
C LYS A 179 -17.79 3.03 5.23
N GLN A 180 -17.83 4.37 5.25
CA GLN A 180 -19.05 5.13 5.56
C GLN A 180 -20.16 4.86 4.54
N GLN A 181 -19.84 4.79 3.24
CA GLN A 181 -20.82 4.45 2.20
C GLN A 181 -21.47 3.08 2.42
N VAL A 182 -20.68 2.06 2.78
CA VAL A 182 -21.21 0.72 3.06
C VAL A 182 -22.04 0.73 4.36
N ILE A 183 -21.59 1.39 5.44
CA ILE A 183 -22.36 1.51 6.69
C ILE A 183 -23.71 2.18 6.42
N ASN A 184 -23.71 3.32 5.70
CA ASN A 184 -24.92 4.05 5.35
C ASN A 184 -25.88 3.18 4.54
N PHE A 185 -25.38 2.44 3.55
CA PHE A 185 -26.19 1.50 2.76
C PHE A 185 -26.83 0.41 3.62
N LEU A 186 -26.09 -0.13 4.59
CA LEU A 186 -26.55 -1.22 5.45
C LEU A 186 -27.61 -0.78 6.45
N LEU A 187 -27.44 0.40 7.04
CA LEU A 187 -28.36 0.94 8.05
C LEU A 187 -29.58 1.66 7.45
N GLN A 188 -29.54 1.98 6.16
CA GLN A 188 -30.69 2.56 5.46
C GLN A 188 -31.80 1.52 5.22
N ARG A 189 -33.06 1.92 5.39
CA ARG A 189 -34.22 1.09 5.04
C ARG A 189 -34.21 0.72 3.56
N ASN A 190 -34.67 -0.49 3.24
CA ASN A 190 -34.80 -0.91 1.85
C ASN A 190 -35.88 -0.06 1.14
N PRO A 191 -35.59 0.53 -0.04
CA PRO A 191 -36.54 1.38 -0.75
C PRO A 191 -37.70 0.57 -1.36
N ARG A 192 -37.53 -0.74 -1.51
CA ARG A 192 -38.53 -1.69 -1.98
C ARG A 192 -38.75 -2.75 -0.92
N ALA A 193 -39.86 -3.49 -1.00
CA ALA A 193 -40.10 -4.69 -0.19
C ALA A 193 -39.22 -5.88 -0.63
N SER A 194 -37.93 -5.65 -0.86
CA SER A 194 -36.96 -6.67 -1.25
C SER A 194 -35.55 -6.29 -0.76
N PRO A 195 -34.66 -7.29 -0.56
CA PRO A 195 -33.30 -7.04 -0.11
C PRO A 195 -32.52 -6.13 -1.07
N SER A 196 -31.86 -5.10 -0.53
CA SER A 196 -30.97 -4.26 -1.35
C SER A 196 -29.62 -4.96 -1.58
N VAL A 197 -29.04 -4.75 -2.76
CA VAL A 197 -27.78 -5.37 -3.18
C VAL A 197 -26.75 -4.30 -3.50
N LEU A 198 -25.60 -4.34 -2.80
CA LEU A 198 -24.47 -3.45 -3.03
C LEU A 198 -23.29 -4.21 -3.64
N PRO A 199 -22.94 -3.95 -4.91
CA PRO A 199 -21.71 -4.46 -5.49
C PRO A 199 -20.50 -3.63 -5.07
N ILE A 200 -19.46 -4.32 -4.60
CA ILE A 200 -18.13 -3.79 -4.33
C ILE A 200 -17.17 -4.43 -5.34
N ILE A 201 -16.76 -3.64 -6.34
CA ILE A 201 -15.95 -4.08 -7.47
C ILE A 201 -14.55 -3.50 -7.37
N GLY A 202 -13.53 -4.23 -7.81
CA GLY A 202 -12.17 -3.69 -7.83
C GLY A 202 -11.10 -4.72 -8.14
N GLY A 203 -9.85 -4.27 -8.22
CA GLY A 203 -8.70 -5.12 -8.55
C GLY A 203 -8.42 -6.24 -7.54
N TYR A 204 -7.41 -7.05 -7.84
CA TYR A 204 -6.92 -8.06 -6.91
C TYR A 204 -6.25 -7.41 -5.69
N LEU A 205 -6.59 -7.89 -4.48
CA LEU A 205 -6.00 -7.45 -3.21
C LEU A 205 -6.01 -5.94 -2.93
N VAL A 206 -6.99 -5.21 -3.48
CA VAL A 206 -7.20 -3.78 -3.21
C VAL A 206 -7.90 -3.48 -1.87
N GLY A 207 -8.22 -4.51 -1.08
CA GLY A 207 -8.84 -4.36 0.24
C GLY A 207 -10.35 -4.57 0.32
N LYS A 208 -11.04 -5.07 -0.72
CA LYS A 208 -12.51 -5.26 -0.67
C LYS A 208 -13.00 -6.14 0.48
N LYS A 209 -12.35 -7.29 0.72
CA LYS A 209 -12.72 -8.21 1.80
C LYS A 209 -12.44 -7.56 3.17
N THR A 210 -11.35 -6.81 3.26
CA THR A 210 -10.96 -6.03 4.44
C THR A 210 -12.00 -4.96 4.76
N LEU A 211 -12.42 -4.19 3.76
CA LEU A 211 -13.49 -3.19 3.88
C LEU A 211 -14.77 -3.78 4.46
N VAL A 212 -15.27 -4.86 3.85
CA VAL A 212 -16.50 -5.51 4.33
C VAL A 212 -16.31 -6.08 5.73
N ALA A 213 -15.14 -6.66 6.05
CA ALA A 213 -14.88 -7.16 7.40
C ALA A 213 -14.90 -6.05 8.46
N HIS A 214 -14.38 -4.84 8.16
CA HIS A 214 -14.45 -3.70 9.08
C HIS A 214 -15.88 -3.21 9.28
N VAL A 215 -16.65 -3.18 8.21
CA VAL A 215 -18.06 -2.77 8.28
C VAL A 215 -18.90 -3.80 9.04
N CYS A 216 -18.68 -5.10 8.83
CA CYS A 216 -19.37 -6.14 9.60
C CYS A 216 -19.01 -6.12 11.10
N ASN A 217 -17.82 -5.62 11.44
CA ASN A 217 -17.37 -5.47 12.83
C ASN A 217 -17.86 -4.16 13.49
N ASP A 218 -18.46 -3.24 12.72
CA ASP A 218 -19.07 -2.03 13.27
C ASP A 218 -20.23 -2.37 14.21
N GLU A 219 -20.31 -1.70 15.36
CA GLU A 219 -21.28 -2.01 16.42
C GLU A 219 -22.73 -1.86 15.95
N LYS A 220 -23.03 -0.80 15.19
CA LYS A 220 -24.37 -0.58 14.66
C LYS A 220 -24.73 -1.59 13.59
N VAL A 221 -23.81 -1.91 12.70
CA VAL A 221 -24.03 -2.96 11.71
C VAL A 221 -24.28 -4.30 12.40
N ARG A 222 -23.44 -4.66 13.38
CA ARG A 222 -23.55 -5.92 14.11
C ARG A 222 -24.83 -6.04 14.93
N SER A 223 -25.33 -4.94 15.49
CA SER A 223 -26.62 -4.92 16.21
C SER A 223 -27.82 -4.84 15.28
N TYR A 224 -27.66 -4.33 14.06
CA TYR A 224 -28.75 -4.20 13.09
C TYR A 224 -29.13 -5.53 12.43
N PHE A 225 -28.17 -6.44 12.21
CA PHE A 225 -28.41 -7.76 11.60
C PHE A 225 -28.36 -8.88 12.65
N SER A 226 -29.34 -9.78 12.62
CA SER A 226 -29.36 -10.97 13.49
C SER A 226 -28.29 -11.98 13.10
N SER A 227 -27.85 -11.98 11.84
CA SER A 227 -26.80 -12.86 11.33
C SER A 227 -26.08 -12.23 10.14
N ILE A 228 -24.77 -12.48 10.05
CA ILE A 228 -23.92 -12.10 8.92
C ILE A 228 -23.37 -13.38 8.29
N LEU A 229 -23.78 -13.66 7.06
CA LEU A 229 -23.43 -14.88 6.33
C LEU A 229 -22.37 -14.58 5.26
N HIS A 230 -21.34 -15.40 5.19
CA HIS A 230 -20.25 -15.26 4.21
C HIS A 230 -20.21 -16.45 3.27
N PHE A 231 -20.39 -16.18 1.97
CA PHE A 231 -20.33 -17.19 0.91
C PHE A 231 -19.26 -16.86 -0.13
N ASN A 232 -18.78 -17.89 -0.79
CA ASN A 232 -18.06 -17.79 -2.06
C ASN A 232 -19.03 -18.14 -3.21
N GLY A 233 -18.63 -17.79 -4.44
CA GLY A 233 -19.41 -18.11 -5.64
C GLY A 233 -19.69 -19.60 -5.84
N ASP A 234 -18.95 -20.50 -5.20
CA ASP A 234 -19.17 -21.95 -5.32
C ASP A 234 -20.24 -22.49 -4.36
N ASN A 235 -20.58 -21.75 -3.29
CA ASN A 235 -21.47 -22.22 -2.23
C ASN A 235 -22.59 -21.24 -1.84
N PHE A 236 -22.76 -20.15 -2.58
CA PHE A 236 -23.82 -19.17 -2.31
C PHE A 236 -25.23 -19.75 -2.49
N HIS A 237 -25.38 -20.86 -3.22
CA HIS A 237 -26.62 -21.61 -3.32
C HIS A 237 -27.08 -22.25 -2.00
N MET A 238 -26.18 -22.40 -1.03
CA MET A 238 -26.46 -23.05 0.26
C MET A 238 -27.13 -22.13 1.29
N VAL A 239 -27.74 -21.01 0.87
CA VAL A 239 -28.51 -20.16 1.79
C VAL A 239 -29.75 -20.94 2.23
N GLU A 240 -29.66 -21.56 3.41
CA GLU A 240 -30.75 -22.27 4.04
C GLU A 240 -31.69 -21.28 4.74
N THR A 241 -32.89 -21.13 4.17
CA THR A 241 -33.97 -20.27 4.68
C THR A 241 -34.45 -20.66 6.08
N GLU A 242 -34.38 -21.94 6.44
CA GLU A 242 -35.04 -22.48 7.64
C GLU A 242 -34.32 -22.15 8.95
N ARG A 243 -33.06 -21.72 8.89
CA ARG A 243 -32.22 -21.46 10.08
C ARG A 243 -32.05 -19.99 10.44
N CYS A 244 -32.47 -19.08 9.56
CA CYS A 244 -32.26 -17.65 9.75
C CYS A 244 -33.59 -16.96 10.06
N THR A 245 -33.65 -16.24 11.19
CA THR A 245 -34.77 -15.33 11.50
C THR A 245 -34.27 -13.90 11.65
N GLY A 246 -35.09 -12.92 11.29
CA GLY A 246 -34.73 -11.51 11.36
C GLY A 246 -33.93 -11.00 10.15
N ARG A 247 -33.26 -9.85 10.34
CA ARG A 247 -32.48 -9.19 9.27
C ARG A 247 -31.16 -9.90 9.05
N VAL A 248 -30.91 -10.37 7.84
CA VAL A 248 -29.63 -11.02 7.50
C VAL A 248 -28.80 -10.12 6.59
N LEU A 249 -27.51 -10.06 6.85
CA LEU A 249 -26.52 -9.52 5.92
C LEU A 249 -25.82 -10.69 5.22
N VAL A 250 -25.97 -10.78 3.90
CA VAL A 250 -25.30 -11.81 3.10
C VAL A 250 -24.16 -11.20 2.31
N VAL A 251 -22.93 -11.66 2.56
CA VAL A 251 -21.73 -11.25 1.85
C VAL A 251 -21.28 -12.37 0.92
N VAL A 252 -21.36 -12.15 -0.40
CA VAL A 252 -20.98 -13.15 -1.39
C VAL A 252 -19.76 -12.69 -2.19
N LYS A 253 -18.71 -13.52 -2.22
CA LYS A 253 -17.51 -13.27 -3.01
C LYS A 253 -17.53 -14.09 -4.31
N PHE A 254 -17.63 -13.40 -5.43
CA PHE A 254 -17.53 -14.03 -6.75
C PHE A 254 -16.13 -13.88 -7.35
N VAL A 255 -15.63 -14.97 -7.94
CA VAL A 255 -14.36 -15.01 -8.67
C VAL A 255 -14.55 -15.41 -10.15
N SER A 256 -15.77 -15.79 -10.53
CA SER A 256 -16.21 -16.24 -11.84
C SER A 256 -17.62 -15.70 -12.10
N GLU A 257 -18.03 -15.71 -13.37
CA GLU A 257 -19.38 -15.32 -13.81
C GLU A 257 -20.46 -16.18 -13.14
N VAL A 258 -21.63 -15.57 -12.99
CA VAL A 258 -22.82 -16.19 -12.39
C VAL A 258 -23.93 -16.11 -13.44
N ASN A 259 -24.63 -17.23 -13.66
CA ASN A 259 -25.79 -17.20 -14.54
C ASN A 259 -26.99 -16.57 -13.82
N ASP A 260 -27.93 -16.02 -14.60
CA ASP A 260 -29.03 -15.25 -14.02
C ASP A 260 -30.03 -16.11 -13.24
N GLU A 261 -30.19 -17.39 -13.58
CA GLU A 261 -31.12 -18.29 -12.87
C GLU A 261 -30.61 -18.65 -11.48
N ASP A 262 -29.31 -18.92 -11.37
CA ASP A 262 -28.60 -19.15 -10.12
C ASP A 262 -28.69 -17.94 -9.19
N TRP A 263 -28.45 -16.74 -9.75
CA TRP A 263 -28.62 -15.49 -9.00
C TRP A 263 -30.06 -15.26 -8.56
N LYS A 264 -31.06 -15.47 -9.44
CA LYS A 264 -32.48 -15.32 -9.10
C LYS A 264 -32.90 -16.29 -8.01
N SER A 265 -32.46 -17.54 -8.06
CA SER A 265 -32.75 -18.55 -7.05
C SER A 265 -32.20 -18.13 -5.67
N PHE A 266 -30.92 -17.74 -5.62
CA PHE A 266 -30.30 -17.18 -4.42
C PHE A 266 -31.04 -15.95 -3.90
N TYR A 267 -31.36 -14.99 -4.77
CA TYR A 267 -32.01 -13.74 -4.37
C TYR A 267 -33.42 -13.99 -3.81
N ARG A 268 -34.17 -14.95 -4.37
CA ARG A 268 -35.47 -15.38 -3.83
C ARG A 268 -35.31 -15.98 -2.42
N ALA A 269 -34.31 -16.82 -2.21
CA ALA A 269 -34.02 -17.41 -0.89
C ALA A 269 -33.68 -16.34 0.16
N VAL A 270 -32.89 -15.31 -0.18
CA VAL A 270 -32.61 -14.20 0.74
C VAL A 270 -33.87 -13.37 1.02
N THR A 271 -34.71 -13.17 0.00
CA THR A 271 -35.96 -12.41 0.10
C THR A 271 -36.97 -13.09 1.02
N SER A 272 -37.07 -14.42 0.99
CA SER A 272 -37.99 -15.19 1.84
C SER A 272 -37.57 -15.23 3.32
N ILE A 273 -36.29 -15.00 3.65
CA ILE A 273 -35.85 -14.83 5.04
C ILE A 273 -36.39 -13.52 5.60
N SER A 274 -36.10 -12.42 4.93
CA SER A 274 -36.59 -11.09 5.29
C SER A 274 -36.38 -10.09 4.17
N THR A 275 -37.40 -9.29 3.88
CA THR A 275 -37.33 -8.18 2.93
C THR A 275 -36.44 -7.03 3.43
N GLU A 276 -36.11 -7.01 4.73
CA GLU A 276 -35.19 -6.05 5.35
C GLU A 276 -33.71 -6.49 5.28
N SER A 277 -33.44 -7.68 4.71
CA SER A 277 -32.07 -8.18 4.51
C SER A 277 -31.28 -7.34 3.53
N LYS A 278 -29.95 -7.50 3.55
CA LYS A 278 -29.02 -6.82 2.64
C LYS A 278 -28.04 -7.83 2.03
N VAL A 279 -27.64 -7.59 0.80
CA VAL A 279 -26.61 -8.37 0.11
C VAL A 279 -25.44 -7.48 -0.27
N ILE A 280 -24.22 -7.91 0.04
CA ILE A 280 -22.98 -7.32 -0.48
C ILE A 280 -22.34 -8.31 -1.44
N ILE A 281 -22.08 -7.86 -2.67
CA ILE A 281 -21.29 -8.61 -3.65
C ILE A 281 -19.85 -8.11 -3.60
N ILE A 282 -18.88 -9.01 -3.48
CA ILE A 282 -17.45 -8.70 -3.62
C ILE A 282 -16.94 -9.36 -4.90
N SER A 283 -16.47 -8.58 -5.87
CA SER A 283 -15.96 -9.13 -7.15
C SER A 283 -14.85 -8.30 -7.80
N ARG A 284 -14.21 -8.88 -8.81
CA ARG A 284 -13.30 -8.18 -9.74
C ARG A 284 -13.97 -7.85 -11.09
N MET A 285 -15.14 -8.40 -11.34
CA MET A 285 -15.79 -8.35 -12.64
C MET A 285 -16.87 -7.29 -12.64
N GLU A 286 -16.81 -6.38 -13.61
CA GLU A 286 -17.78 -5.31 -13.77
C GLU A 286 -19.17 -5.83 -14.14
N SER A 287 -19.24 -7.00 -14.79
CA SER A 287 -20.49 -7.69 -15.14
C SER A 287 -21.44 -7.89 -13.96
N LEU A 288 -20.91 -8.14 -12.75
CA LEU A 288 -21.74 -8.38 -11.56
C LEU A 288 -22.38 -7.12 -10.97
N THR A 289 -22.05 -5.94 -11.50
CA THR A 289 -22.77 -4.69 -11.14
C THR A 289 -24.24 -4.73 -11.55
N ARG A 290 -24.59 -5.53 -12.57
CA ARG A 290 -25.97 -5.71 -13.05
C ARG A 290 -26.94 -6.24 -11.99
N TYR A 291 -26.40 -6.91 -10.96
CA TYR A 291 -27.17 -7.44 -9.84
C TYR A 291 -27.36 -6.45 -8.69
N GLY A 292 -26.71 -5.29 -8.76
CA GLY A 292 -26.83 -4.23 -7.75
C GLY A 292 -28.17 -3.52 -7.82
N SER A 293 -28.76 -3.23 -6.66
CA SER A 293 -29.93 -2.36 -6.54
C SER A 293 -29.54 -0.89 -6.28
N VAL A 294 -28.25 -0.64 -6.02
CA VAL A 294 -27.65 0.68 -5.79
C VAL A 294 -26.36 0.81 -6.60
N LYS A 295 -25.85 2.05 -6.72
CA LYS A 295 -24.58 2.31 -7.42
C LYS A 295 -23.45 1.47 -6.80
N PRO A 296 -22.65 0.75 -7.60
CA PRO A 296 -21.53 -0.01 -7.09
C PRO A 296 -20.45 0.89 -6.47
N ILE A 297 -19.71 0.35 -5.50
CA ILE A 297 -18.50 0.97 -4.98
C ILE A 297 -17.31 0.34 -5.68
N HIS A 298 -16.53 1.18 -6.38
CA HIS A 298 -15.29 0.77 -7.03
C HIS A 298 -14.09 1.03 -6.13
N LEU A 299 -13.40 -0.03 -5.70
CA LEU A 299 -12.12 0.05 -4.99
C LEU A 299 -10.96 -0.05 -5.98
N SER A 300 -10.22 1.06 -6.11
CA SER A 300 -8.95 1.15 -6.83
C SER A 300 -7.75 0.86 -5.90
N ARG A 301 -6.52 0.94 -6.42
CA ARG A 301 -5.34 1.10 -5.55
C ARG A 301 -5.39 2.47 -4.86
N LEU A 302 -4.60 2.66 -3.80
CA LEU A 302 -4.41 4.00 -3.24
C LEU A 302 -3.68 4.88 -4.26
N PRO A 303 -3.94 6.20 -4.26
CA PRO A 303 -3.08 7.16 -4.92
C PRO A 303 -1.64 7.06 -4.40
N ASP A 304 -0.68 7.43 -5.24
CA ASP A 304 0.75 7.23 -4.97
C ASP A 304 1.20 7.96 -3.70
N GLU A 305 0.69 9.16 -3.43
CA GLU A 305 1.03 9.93 -2.24
C GLU A 305 0.49 9.26 -0.96
N GLU A 306 -0.74 8.74 -1.00
CA GLU A 306 -1.35 8.04 0.14
C GLU A 306 -0.66 6.70 0.40
N TYR A 307 -0.30 5.97 -0.66
CA TYR A 307 0.45 4.72 -0.57
C TYR A 307 1.87 4.96 -0.03
N SER A 308 2.52 6.03 -0.47
CA SER A 308 3.85 6.46 0.02
C SER A 308 3.80 6.77 1.52
N TYR A 309 2.77 7.51 1.95
CA TYR A 309 2.54 7.77 3.37
C TYR A 309 2.34 6.48 4.16
N LEU A 310 1.44 5.59 3.72
CA LEU A 310 1.20 4.29 4.36
C LEU A 310 2.49 3.48 4.49
N PHE A 311 3.26 3.34 3.40
CA PHE A 311 4.49 2.58 3.42
C PHE A 311 5.47 3.11 4.46
N LYS A 312 5.67 4.43 4.51
CA LYS A 312 6.57 5.06 5.49
C LYS A 312 6.07 4.86 6.91
N ALA A 313 4.78 5.10 7.16
CA ALA A 313 4.17 4.88 8.47
C ALA A 313 4.39 3.44 8.97
N LEU A 314 4.21 2.44 8.10
CA LEU A 314 4.45 1.04 8.44
C LEU A 314 5.95 0.71 8.62
N ALA A 315 6.82 1.29 7.78
CA ALA A 315 8.26 0.98 7.78
C ALA A 315 8.99 1.55 8.99
N PHE A 316 8.59 2.75 9.44
CA PHE A 316 9.19 3.41 10.61
C PHE A 316 8.44 3.10 11.92
N GLY A 317 7.17 2.71 11.85
CA GLY A 317 6.37 2.42 13.04
C GLY A 317 6.26 3.66 13.93
N SER A 318 6.73 3.56 15.17
CA SER A 318 6.78 4.69 16.11
C SER A 318 8.00 5.60 15.94
N ALA A 319 8.97 5.23 15.10
CA ALA A 319 10.15 6.07 14.85
C ALA A 319 9.78 7.23 13.92
N HIS A 320 10.39 8.40 14.14
CA HIS A 320 10.20 9.54 13.25
C HIS A 320 11.11 9.38 12.03
N GLY A 321 10.51 9.38 10.83
CA GLY A 321 11.28 9.29 9.57
C GLY A 321 12.24 10.46 9.36
N GLU A 322 12.04 11.56 10.08
CA GLU A 322 12.91 12.75 10.10
C GLU A 322 14.28 12.46 10.70
N ASP A 323 14.36 11.54 11.67
CA ASP A 323 15.62 11.12 12.30
C ASP A 323 16.44 10.19 11.37
N HIS A 324 15.84 9.73 10.28
CA HIS A 324 16.40 8.71 9.39
C HIS A 324 16.32 9.06 7.90
N PRO A 325 16.88 10.20 7.46
CA PRO A 325 16.68 10.71 6.09
C PRO A 325 17.20 9.79 4.99
N LYS A 326 18.30 9.06 5.25
CA LYS A 326 18.83 8.06 4.31
C LYS A 326 17.86 6.87 4.15
N LEU A 327 17.15 6.49 5.20
CA LEU A 327 16.13 5.44 5.13
C LEU A 327 14.88 5.95 4.42
N THR A 328 14.49 7.21 4.63
CA THR A 328 13.36 7.84 3.93
C THR A 328 13.57 7.88 2.41
N LEU A 329 14.80 8.14 1.95
CA LEU A 329 15.16 8.03 0.54
C LEU A 329 15.05 6.58 0.02
N LEU A 330 15.53 5.59 0.80
CA LEU A 330 15.40 4.17 0.44
C LEU A 330 13.95 3.68 0.43
N ALA A 331 13.09 4.20 1.32
CA ALA A 331 11.66 3.90 1.31
C ALA A 331 11.04 4.24 -0.05
N GLY A 332 11.44 5.36 -0.66
CA GLY A 332 11.01 5.75 -2.00
C GLY A 332 11.37 4.73 -3.09
N GLU A 333 12.50 4.03 -2.95
CA GLU A 333 12.89 2.96 -3.88
C GLU A 333 12.06 1.69 -3.69
N PHE A 334 11.71 1.33 -2.46
CA PHE A 334 10.76 0.25 -2.21
C PHE A 334 9.39 0.59 -2.79
N ILE A 335 8.85 1.77 -2.51
CA ILE A 335 7.52 2.19 -2.97
C ILE A 335 7.36 2.00 -4.49
N LYS A 336 8.37 2.43 -5.27
CA LYS A 336 8.39 2.23 -6.74
C LYS A 336 8.37 0.75 -7.14
N LEU A 337 9.14 -0.10 -6.45
CA LEU A 337 9.22 -1.53 -6.74
C LEU A 337 7.94 -2.29 -6.36
N LEU A 338 7.17 -1.79 -5.39
CA LEU A 338 5.96 -2.47 -4.93
C LEU A 338 4.72 -2.15 -5.77
N ASP A 339 4.75 -1.06 -6.55
CA ASP A 339 3.69 -0.68 -7.50
C ASP A 339 2.30 -0.66 -6.83
N GLY A 340 2.20 -0.05 -5.64
CA GLY A 340 0.93 0.07 -4.91
C GLY A 340 0.40 -1.25 -4.32
N SER A 341 1.22 -2.30 -4.22
CA SER A 341 0.83 -3.56 -3.59
C SER A 341 0.74 -3.42 -2.07
N PHE A 342 -0.47 -3.51 -1.51
CA PHE A 342 -0.70 -3.51 -0.06
C PHE A 342 0.00 -4.67 0.63
N VAL A 343 -0.27 -5.91 0.18
CA VAL A 343 0.27 -7.11 0.83
C VAL A 343 1.78 -7.08 0.85
N ALA A 344 2.42 -6.70 -0.25
CA ALA A 344 3.87 -6.61 -0.30
C ALA A 344 4.43 -5.49 0.59
N ALA A 345 3.73 -4.35 0.68
CA ALA A 345 4.09 -3.28 1.63
C ALA A 345 4.07 -3.81 3.06
N TYR A 346 2.92 -4.28 3.56
CA TYR A 346 2.80 -4.80 4.93
C TYR A 346 3.80 -5.94 5.22
N SER A 347 4.06 -6.82 4.25
CA SER A 347 5.02 -7.92 4.42
C SER A 347 6.45 -7.41 4.60
N LEU A 348 6.87 -6.46 3.76
CA LEU A 348 8.25 -5.93 3.77
C LEU A 348 8.49 -4.95 4.91
N THR A 349 7.55 -4.03 5.15
CA THR A 349 7.67 -3.04 6.21
C THR A 349 7.71 -3.70 7.59
N ASN A 350 6.99 -4.81 7.77
CA ASN A 350 7.08 -5.63 8.98
C ASN A 350 8.52 -6.11 9.26
N GLY A 351 9.31 -6.41 8.22
CA GLY A 351 10.72 -6.74 8.36
C GLY A 351 11.64 -5.52 8.46
N LEU A 352 11.34 -4.42 7.76
CA LEU A 352 12.15 -3.20 7.79
C LEU A 352 12.16 -2.53 9.17
N ARG A 353 11.01 -2.52 9.85
CA ARG A 353 10.86 -1.87 11.17
C ARG A 353 11.62 -2.55 12.30
N THR A 354 11.99 -3.82 12.16
CA THR A 354 12.75 -4.55 13.20
C THR A 354 14.21 -4.11 13.25
N ASN A 355 14.71 -3.45 12.20
CA ASN A 355 16.09 -3.00 12.12
C ASN A 355 16.22 -1.76 11.23
N LEU A 356 16.30 -0.58 11.87
CA LEU A 356 16.50 0.72 11.22
C LEU A 356 17.97 0.96 10.81
N SER A 357 18.72 -0.09 10.47
CA SER A 357 20.06 0.03 9.91
C SER A 357 20.02 0.25 8.40
N LEU A 358 20.82 1.21 7.94
CA LEU A 358 20.99 1.50 6.51
C LEU A 358 21.44 0.28 5.72
N GLN A 359 22.38 -0.50 6.26
CA GLN A 359 22.91 -1.70 5.60
C GLN A 359 21.86 -2.80 5.48
N PHE A 360 21.01 -2.93 6.50
CA PHE A 360 19.90 -3.88 6.49
C PHE A 360 18.88 -3.53 5.40
N TRP A 361 18.44 -2.28 5.34
CA TRP A 361 17.50 -1.79 4.34
C TRP A 361 18.05 -1.93 2.91
N LEU A 362 19.32 -1.59 2.68
CA LEU A 362 19.99 -1.77 1.39
C LEU A 362 20.05 -3.24 0.97
N SER A 363 20.40 -4.14 1.90
CA SER A 363 20.43 -5.58 1.65
C SER A 363 19.06 -6.09 1.22
N LEU A 364 18.00 -5.73 1.93
CA LEU A 364 16.63 -6.15 1.60
C LEU A 364 16.17 -5.55 0.26
N LEU A 365 16.48 -4.29 -0.01
CA LEU A 365 16.17 -3.63 -1.28
C LEU A 365 16.84 -4.34 -2.45
N LYS A 366 18.12 -4.70 -2.32
CA LYS A 366 18.88 -5.44 -3.34
C LYS A 366 18.25 -6.80 -3.62
N ARG A 367 17.84 -7.52 -2.58
CA ARG A 367 17.16 -8.82 -2.72
C ARG A 367 15.83 -8.69 -3.46
N TYR A 368 15.03 -7.69 -3.13
CA TYR A 368 13.76 -7.45 -3.82
C TYR A 368 13.97 -7.01 -5.29
N LYS A 369 14.95 -6.12 -5.56
CA LYS A 369 15.35 -5.76 -6.94
C LYS A 369 15.73 -6.99 -7.76
N ASN A 370 16.45 -7.95 -7.15
CA ASN A 370 16.80 -9.21 -7.81
C ASN A 370 15.57 -10.08 -8.12
N VAL A 371 14.62 -10.20 -7.19
CA VAL A 371 13.33 -10.89 -7.42
C VAL A 371 12.60 -10.27 -8.60
N THR A 372 12.48 -8.94 -8.64
CA THR A 372 11.83 -8.24 -9.74
C THR A 372 12.55 -8.49 -11.07
N LYS A 373 13.88 -8.34 -11.11
CA LYS A 373 14.68 -8.58 -12.32
C LYS A 373 14.57 -10.03 -12.82
N ASN A 374 14.61 -11.00 -11.92
CA ASN A 374 14.48 -12.41 -12.26
C ASN A 374 13.12 -12.72 -12.88
N ASN A 375 12.02 -12.25 -12.28
CA ASN A 375 10.69 -12.51 -12.82
C ASN A 375 10.47 -11.81 -14.16
N LEU A 376 10.98 -10.59 -14.33
CA LEU A 376 10.97 -9.92 -15.62
C LEU A 376 11.78 -10.70 -16.67
N SER A 377 12.93 -11.25 -16.30
CA SER A 377 13.76 -12.03 -17.21
C SER A 377 13.18 -13.42 -17.54
N MET A 378 12.61 -14.12 -16.55
CA MET A 378 12.09 -15.48 -16.73
C MET A 378 10.69 -15.49 -17.33
N PHE A 379 9.86 -14.50 -17.00
CA PHE A 379 8.44 -14.50 -17.31
C PHE A 379 7.96 -13.28 -18.08
N GLY A 380 8.80 -12.25 -18.28
CA GLY A 380 8.41 -11.01 -18.93
C GLY A 380 7.48 -10.12 -18.10
N GLU A 381 7.22 -10.45 -16.83
CA GLU A 381 6.21 -9.79 -16.00
C GLU A 381 6.73 -9.45 -14.60
N HIS A 382 6.22 -8.36 -14.03
CA HIS A 382 6.52 -7.98 -12.65
C HIS A 382 5.91 -9.00 -11.66
N PRO A 383 6.59 -9.34 -10.54
CA PRO A 383 6.06 -10.26 -9.52
C PRO A 383 4.63 -9.93 -9.06
N SER A 384 4.35 -8.64 -8.85
CA SER A 384 3.01 -8.15 -8.44
C SER A 384 1.92 -8.55 -9.44
N ASP A 385 2.19 -8.50 -10.74
CA ASP A 385 1.20 -8.85 -11.77
C ASP A 385 0.98 -10.35 -11.86
N ARG A 386 2.04 -11.14 -11.66
CA ARG A 386 1.93 -12.59 -11.58
C ARG A 386 1.11 -13.04 -10.37
N PHE A 387 1.30 -12.41 -9.21
CA PHE A 387 0.43 -12.64 -8.06
C PHE A 387 -1.04 -12.30 -8.36
N LYS A 388 -1.32 -11.21 -9.09
CA LYS A 388 -2.69 -10.85 -9.52
C LYS A 388 -3.33 -11.91 -10.40
N LYS A 389 -2.56 -12.48 -11.32
CA LYS A 389 -2.95 -13.55 -12.24
C LYS A 389 -2.96 -14.94 -11.59
N ARG A 390 -2.54 -15.06 -10.33
CA ARG A 390 -2.33 -16.35 -9.62
C ARG A 390 -1.37 -17.26 -10.41
N CYS A 391 -0.27 -16.70 -10.86
CA CYS A 391 0.82 -17.42 -11.52
C CYS A 391 1.99 -17.66 -10.57
N ALA A 392 2.87 -18.58 -10.97
CA ALA A 392 4.16 -18.84 -10.35
C ALA A 392 5.02 -17.57 -10.21
N VAL A 393 5.66 -17.33 -9.07
CA VAL A 393 6.63 -16.23 -8.87
C VAL A 393 7.98 -16.79 -8.41
N ASP A 394 9.07 -16.38 -9.05
CA ASP A 394 10.43 -16.74 -8.61
C ASP A 394 10.86 -15.84 -7.44
N PHE A 395 11.10 -16.43 -6.27
CA PHE A 395 11.60 -15.75 -5.08
C PHE A 395 13.01 -16.22 -4.68
N THR A 396 13.69 -16.98 -5.55
CA THR A 396 14.97 -17.65 -5.23
C THR A 396 16.01 -16.70 -4.66
N ASN A 397 16.19 -15.53 -5.27
CA ASN A 397 17.20 -14.55 -4.89
C ASN A 397 16.76 -13.62 -3.75
N PHE A 398 15.64 -13.90 -3.09
CA PHE A 398 15.18 -13.14 -1.93
C PHE A 398 15.83 -13.59 -0.61
N LEU A 399 16.22 -14.86 -0.52
CA LEU A 399 16.82 -15.41 0.70
C LEU A 399 18.34 -15.16 0.74
N PRO A 400 18.94 -15.00 1.93
CA PRO A 400 20.38 -14.76 2.07
C PRO A 400 21.25 -15.93 1.57
N SER A 401 20.74 -17.16 1.62
CA SER A 401 21.50 -18.38 1.28
C SER A 401 21.01 -18.99 -0.05
N PRO A 402 21.87 -19.10 -1.08
CA PRO A 402 21.54 -19.78 -2.32
C PRO A 402 21.73 -21.29 -2.15
N ALA A 403 20.66 -22.07 -2.25
CA ALA A 403 20.80 -23.54 -2.31
C ALA A 403 19.71 -24.24 -3.14
N ALA A 404 18.49 -23.73 -3.22
CA ALA A 404 17.45 -24.33 -4.06
C ALA A 404 16.47 -23.25 -4.58
N PRO A 405 15.97 -23.39 -5.82
CA PRO A 405 14.93 -22.53 -6.36
C PRO A 405 13.76 -22.35 -5.39
N LEU A 406 13.23 -21.15 -5.29
CA LEU A 406 12.08 -20.82 -4.44
C LEU A 406 10.96 -20.27 -5.31
N HIS A 407 10.21 -21.18 -5.94
CA HIS A 407 9.08 -20.80 -6.79
C HIS A 407 7.78 -20.83 -5.98
N LEU A 408 7.15 -19.67 -5.82
CA LEU A 408 5.89 -19.52 -5.11
C LEU A 408 4.73 -19.85 -6.06
N MET A 409 4.05 -20.96 -5.80
CA MET A 409 2.83 -21.35 -6.51
C MET A 409 1.60 -20.90 -5.73
N PRO A 410 0.46 -20.66 -6.42
CA PRO A 410 -0.82 -20.48 -5.75
C PRO A 410 -1.13 -21.64 -4.79
N PRO A 411 -1.86 -21.38 -3.68
CA PRO A 411 -2.24 -22.43 -2.75
C PRO A 411 -3.02 -23.55 -3.45
N ARG A 412 -2.69 -24.81 -3.13
CA ARG A 412 -3.40 -26.01 -3.59
C ARG A 412 -4.28 -26.57 -2.47
N THR A 413 -5.37 -27.24 -2.82
CA THR A 413 -6.31 -27.85 -1.84
C THR A 413 -5.61 -28.87 -0.93
N GLU A 414 -4.63 -29.61 -1.47
CA GLU A 414 -3.83 -30.61 -0.76
C GLU A 414 -2.75 -30.01 0.15
N ALA A 415 -2.45 -28.70 0.01
CA ALA A 415 -1.38 -28.04 0.74
C ALA A 415 -1.65 -27.92 2.25
N ARG A 416 -2.86 -28.24 2.73
CA ARG A 416 -3.20 -28.22 4.16
C ARG A 416 -2.40 -29.25 4.98
N LYS A 417 -1.87 -30.30 4.35
CA LYS A 417 -1.08 -31.36 5.02
C LYS A 417 0.42 -31.11 5.00
N LEU A 418 0.90 -30.07 4.30
CA LEU A 418 2.31 -29.77 4.16
C LEU A 418 2.85 -28.99 5.36
N PRO A 419 4.17 -29.10 5.67
CA PRO A 419 4.78 -28.25 6.69
C PRO A 419 4.64 -26.77 6.30
N LYS A 420 4.26 -25.94 7.28
CA LYS A 420 4.16 -24.48 7.13
C LYS A 420 5.36 -23.81 7.77
N ILE A 421 5.88 -22.77 7.12
CA ILE A 421 7.00 -21.96 7.64
C ILE A 421 6.81 -20.49 7.24
N ARG A 422 7.20 -19.55 8.12
CA ARG A 422 7.10 -18.11 7.81
C ARG A 422 8.34 -17.63 7.08
N ILE A 423 8.19 -16.64 6.19
CA ILE A 423 9.33 -16.08 5.45
C ILE A 423 10.39 -15.46 6.38
N GLY A 424 9.97 -14.85 7.49
CA GLY A 424 10.87 -14.30 8.52
C GLY A 424 11.77 -15.37 9.15
N GLU A 425 11.20 -16.52 9.48
CA GLU A 425 11.94 -17.65 10.07
C GLU A 425 13.03 -18.17 9.13
N ILE A 426 12.75 -18.24 7.82
CA ILE A 426 13.75 -18.64 6.81
C ILE A 426 14.82 -17.56 6.63
N ILE A 427 14.46 -16.28 6.72
CA ILE A 427 15.42 -15.18 6.62
C ILE A 427 16.39 -15.20 7.81
N GLU A 428 15.87 -15.42 9.01
CA GLU A 428 16.65 -15.48 10.26
C GLU A 428 17.52 -16.74 10.29
N ASN A 429 16.95 -17.89 9.94
CA ASN A 429 17.66 -19.15 9.91
C ASN A 429 17.32 -19.97 8.65
N PRO A 430 18.14 -19.85 7.57
CA PRO A 430 17.91 -20.58 6.32
C PRO A 430 17.89 -22.11 6.45
N SER A 431 18.46 -22.67 7.52
CA SER A 431 18.46 -24.13 7.76
C SER A 431 17.09 -24.68 8.13
N LEU A 432 16.14 -23.83 8.55
CA LEU A 432 14.77 -24.23 8.87
C LEU A 432 13.94 -24.58 7.62
N ARG A 433 14.45 -24.32 6.41
CA ARG A 433 13.76 -24.65 5.17
C ARG A 433 13.43 -26.16 5.11
N PRO A 434 12.15 -26.54 4.94
CA PRO A 434 11.76 -27.95 4.89
C PRO A 434 12.42 -28.73 3.73
N LYS A 435 12.75 -30.00 3.99
CA LYS A 435 13.23 -30.96 2.99
C LYS A 435 12.01 -31.62 2.32
N GLY A 436 11.42 -30.95 1.34
CA GLY A 436 10.22 -31.41 0.62
C GLY A 436 9.33 -30.26 0.21
N ASP A 437 8.14 -30.57 -0.30
CA ASP A 437 7.11 -29.56 -0.59
C ASP A 437 6.66 -28.93 0.74
N PHE A 438 6.49 -27.62 0.74
CA PHE A 438 6.05 -26.89 1.93
C PHE A 438 5.19 -25.69 1.58
N VAL A 439 4.56 -25.11 2.60
CA VAL A 439 3.77 -23.89 2.49
C VAL A 439 4.56 -22.75 3.11
N LEU A 440 4.90 -21.76 2.28
CA LEU A 440 5.53 -20.52 2.73
C LEU A 440 4.44 -19.49 3.06
N VAL A 441 4.38 -19.06 4.32
CA VAL A 441 3.57 -17.92 4.75
C VAL A 441 4.39 -16.66 4.59
N THR A 442 4.05 -15.80 3.62
CA THR A 442 4.76 -14.54 3.40
C THR A 442 4.28 -13.46 4.36
N TRP A 443 2.99 -13.48 4.73
CA TRP A 443 2.41 -12.56 5.69
C TRP A 443 1.07 -13.05 6.23
N GLU A 444 0.78 -12.67 7.47
CA GLU A 444 -0.52 -12.83 8.11
C GLU A 444 -1.04 -11.45 8.47
N SER A 445 -2.22 -11.11 7.94
CA SER A 445 -2.83 -9.82 8.18
C SER A 445 -3.21 -9.67 9.66
N GLN A 446 -2.76 -8.59 10.30
CA GLN A 446 -3.27 -8.15 11.62
C GLN A 446 -4.61 -7.41 11.50
N ILE A 447 -5.04 -7.17 10.26
CA ILE A 447 -6.26 -6.46 9.92
C ILE A 447 -7.34 -7.48 9.54
N PRO A 448 -8.60 -7.35 10.01
CA PRO A 448 -9.71 -8.19 9.59
C PRO A 448 -9.81 -8.34 8.06
N PRO A 449 -10.10 -9.54 7.53
CA PRO A 449 -10.50 -10.75 8.25
C PRO A 449 -9.30 -11.67 8.55
N TYR A 450 -8.15 -11.12 8.93
CA TYR A 450 -6.96 -11.86 9.39
C TYR A 450 -6.50 -12.93 8.38
N THR A 451 -6.43 -12.53 7.10
CA THR A 451 -6.11 -13.46 6.01
C THR A 451 -4.63 -13.83 6.05
N GLU A 452 -4.35 -15.13 6.01
CA GLU A 452 -3.02 -15.72 5.78
C GLU A 452 -2.69 -15.67 4.28
N PHE A 453 -1.54 -15.10 3.93
CA PHE A 453 -1.00 -15.07 2.57
C PHE A 453 0.09 -16.14 2.46
N SER A 454 -0.34 -17.33 2.04
CA SER A 454 0.50 -18.52 1.94
C SER A 454 0.64 -19.00 0.50
N TYR A 455 1.80 -19.56 0.17
CA TYR A 455 2.13 -20.08 -1.16
C TYR A 455 2.68 -21.49 -1.07
N HIS A 456 2.31 -22.33 -2.03
CA HIS A 456 2.89 -23.66 -2.15
C HIS A 456 4.29 -23.55 -2.77
N VAL A 457 5.28 -24.16 -2.14
CA VAL A 457 6.65 -24.23 -2.64
C VAL A 457 6.97 -25.68 -2.96
N PRO A 458 7.09 -26.05 -4.25
CA PRO A 458 7.51 -27.39 -4.63
C PRO A 458 9.00 -27.59 -4.31
N TYR A 459 9.35 -28.81 -3.91
CA TYR A 459 10.72 -29.24 -3.76
C TYR A 459 11.39 -29.34 -5.12
N CYS A 460 12.39 -28.49 -5.36
CA CYS A 460 13.31 -28.69 -6.46
C CYS A 460 14.51 -29.50 -5.94
N ALA A 461 14.57 -30.79 -6.30
CA ALA A 461 15.78 -31.57 -6.08
C ALA A 461 16.97 -30.86 -6.75
N GLN A 462 18.04 -30.59 -6.00
CA GLN A 462 19.28 -30.08 -6.58
C GLN A 462 19.75 -31.07 -7.65
N GLN A 463 19.74 -30.68 -8.92
CA GLN A 463 20.62 -31.33 -9.88
C GLN A 463 22.05 -30.94 -9.48
N GLN A 464 22.75 -31.86 -8.81
CA GLN A 464 24.20 -31.70 -8.68
C GLN A 464 24.81 -31.59 -10.08
N PRO A 465 25.80 -30.71 -10.31
CA PRO A 465 26.58 -30.76 -11.52
C PRO A 465 27.28 -32.12 -11.53
N LYS A 466 26.91 -33.00 -12.45
CA LYS A 466 27.69 -34.21 -12.74
C LYS A 466 29.04 -33.75 -13.28
N THR A 467 30.01 -33.56 -12.40
CA THR A 467 31.42 -33.50 -12.74
C THR A 467 31.87 -34.92 -13.10
N THR A 468 31.60 -35.32 -14.34
CA THR A 468 32.33 -36.44 -14.95
C THR A 468 33.74 -35.98 -15.24
N LEU A 469 34.60 -36.08 -14.24
CA LEU A 469 36.06 -36.13 -14.37
C LEU A 469 36.41 -37.42 -15.13
N ARG A 470 36.40 -37.39 -16.46
CA ARG A 470 37.10 -38.40 -17.28
C ARG A 470 38.60 -38.08 -17.19
N ARG A 471 39.30 -38.76 -16.29
CA ARG A 471 40.77 -38.79 -16.26
C ARG A 471 41.29 -39.32 -17.59
N LYS A 472 42.20 -38.57 -18.21
CA LYS A 472 43.11 -39.05 -19.26
C LYS A 472 43.87 -40.29 -18.74
N HIS A 473 43.99 -41.31 -19.58
CA HIS A 473 45.15 -42.19 -19.57
C HIS A 473 45.87 -41.98 -20.90
N GLU A 474 47.09 -41.44 -20.77
CA GLU A 474 48.13 -41.52 -21.78
C GLU A 474 48.56 -42.99 -21.90
N ALA A 475 48.71 -43.47 -23.13
CA ALA A 475 49.52 -44.63 -23.43
C ALA A 475 50.38 -44.30 -24.63
N THR A 476 51.69 -44.39 -24.37
CA THR A 476 52.83 -44.09 -25.21
C THR A 476 52.96 -45.09 -26.36
N ILE A 477 53.55 -44.59 -27.44
CA ILE A 477 53.95 -45.22 -28.70
C ILE A 477 54.72 -46.56 -28.53
N SER A 478 54.49 -47.52 -29.44
CA SER A 478 55.54 -48.43 -29.91
C SER A 478 55.23 -48.95 -31.33
N LEU A 479 56.14 -48.60 -32.25
CA LEU A 479 56.40 -49.07 -33.62
C LEU A 479 55.30 -48.92 -34.68
#